data_AF-A0A093ZX44-F1
#
_entry.id   AF-A0A093ZX44-F1
#
_cell.length_a   1.000
_cell.length_b   1.000
_cell.length_c   1.000
_cell.angle_alpha   90.00
_cell.angle_beta   90.00
_cell.angle_gamma   90.00
#
_symmetry.space_group_name_H-M   'P 1'
#
loop_
_entity.id
_entity.type
_entity.pdbx_description
1 polymer ?
#
loop_
_entity_poly.entity_id
_entity_poly.type
_entity_poly.pdbx_seq_one_letter_code
_entity_poly.pdbx_strand_id
1 'polypeptide(L)'
;MDQPHQTEPAINGSSINLALKEPSVKPEGCGETKVLKVGPHEFGKFQETADIRSILKTWIVDNNNSETMRHIETAAKAIRDGDYPVAFPTETVYGLGANARDSRAVQGIFKAKGRPSDNPLIVHISDLDMYTEMVKGLTMSQETSLYVARYNELINKFWPGPLTLLFPKPPNYLAPEVTAGLDTVGIRMPDSALARTLIKLSGVPVAAPSANSSTKPSPTTAKHVFHDLNGKIQYILDGGPCNIGLESTVVDGLRDPPLILRPGGVSIDDIRECPGWGDVQKGYKDESETGGAAPRAPGMKYKHYSPNATVILCENGFTPTPQSTPGMKFLNLDRRLRTHTGQKSGETEIVPESPPTNLNVGILRTKHWDKWLGWERNSSGESMKVLEPCKKETAITSSFAELEYSTAKLFNCDGADSFCIQVVDVHLGRNTEAIASGLFAALREMDKRDVDVIFVEGIEEDGGGVAAAVMNRARKAASERWGQSDDGITKHIH
;
A
#
# COMPACT_ATOMS: atom_id res chain seq x y z
N MET A 1 53.13 48.34 -1.97
CA MET A 1 54.12 47.29 -2.23
C MET A 1 53.83 46.17 -1.26
N ASP A 2 53.34 44.98 -1.61
CA ASP A 2 52.67 44.38 -2.76
C ASP A 2 52.08 43.08 -2.20
N GLN A 3 50.91 42.64 -2.68
CA GLN A 3 50.51 41.23 -2.50
C GLN A 3 51.41 40.33 -3.37
N PRO A 4 51.44 39.00 -3.13
CA PRO A 4 50.46 38.16 -3.82
C PRO A 4 49.92 36.95 -3.03
N HIS A 5 48.62 36.73 -3.22
CA HIS A 5 47.93 35.46 -3.53
C HIS A 5 48.48 34.12 -2.98
N GLN A 6 47.63 33.44 -2.20
CA GLN A 6 47.50 31.99 -2.27
C GLN A 6 46.05 31.61 -2.57
N THR A 7 45.92 30.80 -3.61
CA THR A 7 44.76 30.28 -4.30
C THR A 7 44.19 29.04 -3.61
N GLU A 8 42.87 28.97 -3.49
CA GLU A 8 42.12 27.72 -3.29
C GLU A 8 42.24 26.79 -4.50
N PRO A 9 42.12 25.46 -4.33
CA PRO A 9 41.64 24.58 -5.38
C PRO A 9 40.22 24.10 -5.10
N ALA A 10 39.38 24.30 -6.10
CA ALA A 10 37.99 23.90 -6.17
C ALA A 10 37.79 22.39 -6.40
N ILE A 11 36.64 21.96 -5.88
CA ILE A 11 35.78 20.80 -6.16
C ILE A 11 35.84 20.30 -7.61
N ASN A 12 36.00 18.98 -7.82
CA ASN A 12 35.18 18.18 -8.75
C ASN A 12 35.54 16.68 -8.72
N GLY A 13 34.53 15.81 -8.67
CA GLY A 13 34.70 14.37 -8.85
C GLY A 13 33.61 13.49 -8.23
N SER A 14 32.33 13.85 -8.38
CA SER A 14 31.19 12.97 -8.06
C SER A 14 31.22 11.74 -8.96
N SER A 15 31.71 10.61 -8.43
CA SER A 15 31.60 9.30 -9.06
C SER A 15 30.27 8.69 -8.64
N ILE A 16 29.36 8.63 -9.60
CA ILE A 16 28.04 8.04 -9.48
C ILE A 16 28.23 6.53 -9.33
N ASN A 17 28.15 6.02 -8.10
CA ASN A 17 28.11 4.58 -7.85
C ASN A 17 26.76 4.06 -8.34
N LEU A 18 26.75 3.43 -9.53
CA LEU A 18 25.68 2.52 -9.92
C LEU A 18 25.61 1.41 -8.87
N ALA A 19 24.58 1.46 -8.02
CA ALA A 19 24.26 0.39 -7.09
C ALA A 19 23.92 -0.87 -7.88
N LEU A 20 24.92 -1.74 -8.04
CA LEU A 20 24.74 -3.13 -8.44
C LEU A 20 23.81 -3.79 -7.42
N LYS A 21 22.67 -4.32 -7.89
CA LYS A 21 21.72 -5.11 -7.09
C LYS A 21 22.48 -6.27 -6.44
N GLU A 22 22.76 -6.17 -5.14
CA GLU A 22 23.16 -7.33 -4.36
C GLU A 22 21.98 -8.32 -4.26
N PRO A 23 22.19 -9.61 -4.54
CA PRO A 23 21.15 -10.62 -4.35
C PRO A 23 20.81 -10.72 -2.86
N SER A 24 19.52 -10.72 -2.53
CA SER A 24 19.04 -10.76 -1.14
C SER A 24 19.56 -12.02 -0.44
N VAL A 25 20.58 -11.85 0.39
CA VAL A 25 21.16 -12.94 1.19
C VAL A 25 20.09 -13.40 2.18
N LYS A 26 19.74 -14.69 2.13
CA LYS A 26 18.82 -15.31 3.09
C LYS A 26 19.33 -15.04 4.51
N PRO A 27 18.48 -14.58 5.45
CA PRO A 27 18.88 -14.48 6.86
C PRO A 27 19.39 -15.85 7.35
N GLU A 28 20.59 -15.90 7.92
CA GLU A 28 21.11 -17.13 8.53
C GLU A 28 20.10 -17.72 9.53
N GLY A 29 19.69 -18.97 9.30
CA GLY A 29 18.74 -19.69 10.17
C GLY A 29 17.26 -19.61 9.78
N CYS A 30 16.86 -18.81 8.77
CA CYS A 30 15.49 -18.84 8.26
C CYS A 30 15.33 -20.00 7.28
N GLY A 31 14.59 -21.05 7.68
CA GLY A 31 14.25 -22.18 6.81
C GLY A 31 13.30 -21.80 5.66
N GLU A 32 12.75 -22.81 4.98
CA GLU A 32 11.71 -22.61 3.97
C GLU A 32 10.44 -22.00 4.59
N THR A 33 9.85 -20.99 3.92
CA THR A 33 8.60 -20.37 4.38
C THR A 33 7.44 -21.33 4.24
N LYS A 34 6.74 -21.60 5.34
CA LYS A 34 5.58 -22.50 5.37
C LYS A 34 4.28 -21.70 5.33
N VAL A 35 3.40 -22.05 4.38
CA VAL A 35 2.03 -21.55 4.32
C VAL A 35 1.13 -22.47 5.13
N LEU A 36 0.62 -21.96 6.24
CA LEU A 36 -0.28 -22.65 7.15
C LEU A 36 -1.73 -22.30 6.77
N LYS A 37 -2.45 -23.27 6.19
CA LYS A 37 -3.84 -23.07 5.75
C LYS A 37 -4.78 -22.94 6.93
N VAL A 38 -5.67 -21.95 6.87
CA VAL A 38 -6.73 -21.75 7.86
C VAL A 38 -8.07 -22.05 7.20
N GLY A 39 -8.69 -23.16 7.60
CA GLY A 39 -10.03 -23.53 7.13
C GLY A 39 -11.14 -22.76 7.85
N PRO A 40 -12.41 -22.92 7.42
CA PRO A 40 -13.57 -22.33 8.08
C PRO A 40 -13.59 -22.69 9.57
N HIS A 41 -13.75 -21.67 10.42
CA HIS A 41 -13.62 -21.84 11.86
C HIS A 41 -14.30 -20.74 12.65
N GLU A 42 -14.89 -21.11 13.78
CA GLU A 42 -15.29 -20.16 14.82
C GLU A 42 -14.10 -19.97 15.76
N PHE A 43 -13.36 -18.87 15.60
CA PHE A 43 -12.09 -18.69 16.34
C PHE A 43 -12.27 -18.31 17.81
N GLY A 44 -13.39 -17.67 18.15
CA GLY A 44 -13.62 -17.14 19.47
C GLY A 44 -14.65 -16.01 19.46
N LYS A 45 -14.94 -15.50 20.65
CA LYS A 45 -15.88 -14.39 20.86
C LYS A 45 -15.48 -13.55 22.06
N PHE A 46 -15.98 -12.32 22.12
CA PHE A 46 -15.86 -11.53 23.34
C PHE A 46 -16.75 -12.12 24.45
N GLN A 47 -16.28 -12.02 25.69
CA GLN A 47 -17.06 -12.41 26.86
C GLN A 47 -18.30 -11.53 26.98
N GLU A 48 -19.47 -12.16 27.11
CA GLU A 48 -20.73 -11.45 27.30
C GLU A 48 -20.76 -10.73 28.66
N THR A 49 -21.25 -9.50 28.66
CA THR A 49 -21.33 -8.62 29.84
C THR A 49 -22.53 -7.71 29.73
N ALA A 50 -23.16 -7.39 30.86
CA ALA A 50 -24.28 -6.44 30.92
C ALA A 50 -23.82 -4.98 30.77
N ASP A 51 -22.54 -4.69 30.99
CA ASP A 51 -21.96 -3.36 30.81
C ASP A 51 -21.46 -3.19 29.38
N ILE A 52 -22.12 -2.32 28.62
CA ILE A 52 -21.77 -1.97 27.24
C ILE A 52 -20.30 -1.49 27.12
N ARG A 53 -19.75 -0.84 28.17
CA ARG A 53 -18.35 -0.37 28.16
C ARG A 53 -17.33 -1.51 28.24
N SER A 54 -17.78 -2.72 28.54
CA SER A 54 -16.94 -3.91 28.73
C SER A 54 -17.07 -4.93 27.58
N ILE A 55 -17.79 -4.63 26.50
CA ILE A 55 -18.04 -5.60 25.41
C ILE A 55 -16.77 -6.04 24.66
N LEU A 56 -15.71 -5.22 24.67
CA LEU A 56 -14.42 -5.54 24.04
C LEU A 56 -13.37 -6.01 25.06
N LYS A 57 -13.79 -6.30 26.30
CA LYS A 57 -12.89 -6.46 27.43
C LYS A 57 -12.00 -7.70 27.30
N THR A 58 -12.61 -8.85 27.07
CA THR A 58 -11.93 -10.15 27.10
C THR A 58 -12.30 -10.96 25.88
N TRP A 59 -11.31 -11.26 25.01
CA TRP A 59 -11.48 -12.20 23.89
C TRP A 59 -11.26 -13.63 24.39
N ILE A 60 -12.27 -14.49 24.23
CA ILE A 60 -12.23 -15.90 24.58
C ILE A 60 -12.01 -16.70 23.29
N VAL A 61 -10.91 -17.43 23.24
CA VAL A 61 -10.54 -18.30 22.12
C VAL A 61 -11.33 -19.61 22.22
N ASP A 62 -11.80 -20.12 21.09
CA ASP A 62 -12.43 -21.44 21.05
C ASP A 62 -11.38 -22.54 21.31
N ASN A 63 -11.74 -23.54 22.12
CA ASN A 63 -10.80 -24.52 22.66
C ASN A 63 -10.86 -25.88 21.93
N ASN A 64 -11.17 -25.87 20.64
CA ASN A 64 -11.16 -27.10 19.85
C ASN A 64 -9.74 -27.42 19.34
N ASN A 65 -9.50 -28.71 19.08
CA ASN A 65 -8.22 -29.21 18.58
C ASN A 65 -8.23 -29.42 17.05
N SER A 66 -8.87 -28.52 16.31
CA SER A 66 -8.86 -28.57 14.84
C SER A 66 -7.46 -28.33 14.28
N GLU A 67 -7.22 -28.77 13.04
CA GLU A 67 -5.97 -28.47 12.33
C GLU A 67 -5.74 -26.95 12.19
N THR A 68 -6.82 -26.20 11.92
CA THR A 68 -6.81 -24.73 11.91
C THR A 68 -6.25 -24.16 13.22
N MET A 69 -6.75 -24.62 14.37
CA MET A 69 -6.27 -24.12 15.67
C MET A 69 -4.81 -24.49 15.93
N ARG A 70 -4.38 -25.71 15.58
CA ARG A 70 -2.95 -26.10 15.68
C ARG A 70 -2.04 -25.23 14.82
N HIS A 71 -2.48 -24.83 13.62
CA HIS A 71 -1.74 -23.88 12.77
C HIS A 71 -1.62 -22.51 13.43
N ILE A 72 -2.70 -21.99 14.02
CA ILE A 72 -2.68 -20.70 14.72
C ILE A 72 -1.82 -20.78 15.99
N GLU A 73 -1.89 -21.86 16.76
CA GLU A 73 -1.02 -22.09 17.93
C GLU A 73 0.46 -22.15 17.54
N THR A 74 0.78 -22.81 16.43
CA THR A 74 2.15 -22.84 15.88
C THR A 74 2.64 -21.45 15.55
N ALA A 75 1.82 -20.66 14.84
CA ALA A 75 2.11 -19.26 14.52
C ALA A 75 2.22 -18.38 15.78
N ALA A 76 1.34 -18.57 16.76
CA ALA A 76 1.33 -17.83 18.02
C ALA A 76 2.59 -18.09 18.84
N LYS A 77 3.02 -19.36 18.91
CA LYS A 77 4.29 -19.74 19.53
C LYS A 77 5.48 -19.10 18.82
N ALA A 78 5.47 -19.09 17.49
CA ALA A 78 6.52 -18.43 16.70
C ALA A 78 6.57 -16.92 16.96
N ILE A 79 5.43 -16.24 17.09
CA ILE A 79 5.38 -14.82 17.46
C ILE A 79 5.96 -14.60 18.86
N ARG A 80 5.53 -15.41 19.84
CA ARG A 80 5.90 -15.22 21.25
C ARG A 80 7.38 -15.48 21.50
N ASP A 81 7.90 -16.58 20.96
CA ASP A 81 9.19 -17.15 21.34
C ASP A 81 10.27 -16.98 20.25
N GLY A 82 9.91 -16.59 19.02
CA GLY A 82 10.81 -16.58 17.86
C GLY A 82 11.35 -15.19 17.48
N ASP A 83 12.46 -15.20 16.74
CA ASP A 83 13.10 -13.97 16.21
C ASP A 83 12.56 -13.55 14.82
N TYR A 84 11.79 -14.43 14.17
CA TYR A 84 11.25 -14.19 12.83
C TYR A 84 9.77 -13.79 12.89
N PRO A 85 9.36 -12.77 12.12
CA PRO A 85 7.95 -12.40 12.09
C PRO A 85 7.09 -13.43 11.35
N VAL A 86 5.81 -13.44 11.69
CA VAL A 86 4.77 -14.28 11.09
C VAL A 86 3.79 -13.41 10.31
N ALA A 87 3.48 -13.79 9.08
CA ALA A 87 2.46 -13.09 8.30
C ALA A 87 1.06 -13.63 8.57
N PHE A 88 0.07 -12.75 8.71
CA PHE A 88 -1.32 -13.12 9.00
C PHE A 88 -2.32 -12.14 8.39
N PRO A 89 -3.54 -12.58 8.03
CA PRO A 89 -4.56 -11.72 7.45
C PRO A 89 -5.25 -10.86 8.52
N THR A 90 -5.63 -9.65 8.11
CA THR A 90 -6.61 -8.80 8.80
C THR A 90 -7.77 -8.48 7.85
N GLU A 91 -8.77 -7.73 8.31
CA GLU A 91 -9.79 -7.15 7.43
C GLU A 91 -9.23 -6.11 6.44
N THR A 92 -8.09 -5.48 6.79
CA THR A 92 -7.43 -4.46 5.97
C THR A 92 -6.47 -5.03 4.93
N VAL A 93 -5.28 -5.45 5.38
CA VAL A 93 -4.20 -6.04 4.59
C VAL A 93 -3.50 -7.11 5.45
N TYR A 94 -2.71 -7.98 4.85
CA TYR A 94 -1.88 -8.92 5.60
C TYR A 94 -0.82 -8.14 6.41
N GLY A 95 -0.73 -8.47 7.71
CA GLY A 95 0.25 -7.93 8.64
C GLY A 95 1.46 -8.86 8.78
N LEU A 96 2.63 -8.29 9.07
CA LEU A 96 3.87 -9.02 9.38
C LEU A 96 4.19 -8.86 10.87
N GLY A 97 3.69 -9.78 11.68
CA GLY A 97 3.69 -9.67 13.14
C GLY A 97 4.92 -10.24 13.82
N ALA A 98 5.40 -9.52 14.83
CA ALA A 98 6.34 -10.04 15.82
C ALA A 98 5.94 -9.58 17.23
N ASN A 99 6.48 -10.23 18.26
CA ASN A 99 6.30 -9.80 19.65
C ASN A 99 6.76 -8.35 19.84
N ALA A 100 5.83 -7.44 20.14
CA ALA A 100 6.11 -6.01 20.29
C ALA A 100 7.00 -5.67 21.49
N ARG A 101 7.25 -6.65 22.38
CA ARG A 101 8.05 -6.50 23.59
C ARG A 101 9.49 -6.98 23.43
N ASP A 102 9.82 -7.63 22.31
CA ASP A 102 11.16 -8.19 22.07
C ASP A 102 11.84 -7.47 20.89
N SER A 103 12.92 -6.74 21.16
CA SER A 103 13.69 -6.03 20.14
C SER A 103 14.21 -6.94 19.04
N ARG A 104 14.61 -8.18 19.34
CA ARG A 104 15.12 -9.11 18.31
C ARG A 104 14.03 -9.46 17.31
N ALA A 105 12.84 -9.77 17.82
CA ALA A 105 11.68 -10.10 17.00
C ALA A 105 11.22 -8.91 16.15
N VAL A 106 11.20 -7.69 16.74
CA VAL A 106 10.85 -6.46 16.02
C VAL A 106 11.89 -6.12 14.96
N GLN A 107 13.18 -6.26 15.24
CA GLN A 107 14.25 -6.11 14.24
C GLN A 107 14.10 -7.12 13.08
N GLY A 108 13.59 -8.32 13.36
CA GLY A 108 13.21 -9.31 12.35
C GLY A 108 12.22 -8.77 11.32
N ILE A 109 11.26 -7.91 11.72
CA ILE A 109 10.33 -7.22 10.80
C ILE A 109 11.10 -6.31 9.84
N PHE A 110 11.97 -5.45 10.38
CA PHE A 110 12.73 -4.50 9.57
C PHE A 110 13.65 -5.21 8.59
N LYS A 111 14.33 -6.27 9.04
CA LYS A 111 15.21 -7.12 8.22
C LYS A 111 14.44 -7.82 7.10
N ALA A 112 13.32 -8.48 7.41
CA ALA A 112 12.53 -9.20 6.41
C ALA A 112 11.95 -8.27 5.33
N LYS A 113 11.54 -7.05 5.71
CA LYS A 113 10.97 -6.08 4.78
C LYS A 113 12.01 -5.26 4.02
N GLY A 114 13.24 -5.11 4.53
CA GLY A 114 14.15 -4.06 4.11
C GLY A 114 13.59 -2.66 4.43
N ARG A 115 12.98 -2.51 5.60
CA ARG A 115 12.29 -1.27 6.03
C ARG A 115 13.25 -0.39 6.85
N PRO A 116 13.26 0.95 6.65
CA PRO A 116 13.99 1.88 7.52
C PRO A 116 13.51 1.81 8.98
N SER A 117 14.44 1.85 9.94
CA SER A 117 14.15 1.73 11.38
C SER A 117 13.52 2.99 11.99
N ASP A 118 13.50 4.12 11.28
CA ASP A 118 12.87 5.37 11.72
C ASP A 118 11.34 5.40 11.48
N ASN A 119 10.77 4.34 10.87
CA ASN A 119 9.36 4.26 10.54
C ASN A 119 8.60 3.39 11.57
N PRO A 120 7.80 4.00 12.47
CA PRO A 120 7.17 3.29 13.57
C PRO A 120 6.23 2.18 13.10
N LEU A 121 5.88 1.27 14.02
CA LEU A 121 5.01 0.13 13.79
C LEU A 121 3.69 0.30 14.57
N ILE A 122 2.61 -0.30 14.03
CA ILE A 122 1.33 -0.37 14.74
C ILE A 122 1.31 -1.64 15.59
N VAL A 123 0.96 -1.48 16.86
CA VAL A 123 0.77 -2.58 17.80
C VAL A 123 -0.68 -3.06 17.73
N HIS A 124 -0.85 -4.35 17.52
CA HIS A 124 -2.14 -5.02 17.48
C HIS A 124 -2.40 -5.71 18.82
N ILE A 125 -3.63 -5.56 19.31
CA ILE A 125 -4.13 -6.17 20.56
C ILE A 125 -5.33 -7.07 20.28
N SER A 126 -5.55 -8.08 21.11
CA SER A 126 -6.71 -8.98 20.99
C SER A 126 -7.98 -8.42 21.64
N ASP A 127 -7.81 -7.70 22.75
CA ASP A 127 -8.89 -7.25 23.64
C ASP A 127 -8.43 -6.08 24.54
N LEU A 128 -9.34 -5.47 25.29
CA LEU A 128 -8.99 -4.34 26.18
C LEU A 128 -8.23 -4.77 27.43
N ASP A 129 -8.35 -6.02 27.89
CA ASP A 129 -7.51 -6.53 28.99
C ASP A 129 -6.02 -6.44 28.64
N MET A 130 -5.65 -6.81 27.40
CA MET A 130 -4.28 -6.66 26.91
C MET A 130 -3.84 -5.18 26.86
N TYR A 131 -4.74 -4.27 26.46
CA TYR A 131 -4.46 -2.83 26.50
C TYR A 131 -4.26 -2.34 27.95
N THR A 132 -5.14 -2.71 28.88
CA THR A 132 -5.05 -2.36 30.30
C THR A 132 -3.73 -2.82 30.92
N GLU A 133 -3.28 -4.04 30.62
CA GLU A 133 -1.98 -4.53 31.08
C GLU A 133 -0.82 -3.76 30.45
N MET A 134 -0.92 -3.39 29.17
CA MET A 134 0.11 -2.61 28.48
C MET A 134 0.29 -1.20 29.05
N VAL A 135 -0.79 -0.53 29.45
CA VAL A 135 -0.73 0.83 30.02
C VAL A 135 -0.65 0.84 31.55
N LYS A 136 -0.49 -0.33 32.18
CA LYS A 136 -0.39 -0.45 33.63
C LYS A 136 0.84 0.31 34.14
N GLY A 137 0.60 1.24 35.08
CA GLY A 137 1.65 2.10 35.64
C GLY A 137 2.05 3.29 34.75
N LEU A 138 1.39 3.48 33.60
CA LEU A 138 1.56 4.69 32.79
C LEU A 138 0.98 5.89 33.54
N THR A 139 1.86 6.82 33.92
CA THR A 139 1.46 8.09 34.51
C THR A 139 1.25 9.11 33.41
N MET A 140 0.09 9.76 33.40
CA MET A 140 -0.27 10.79 32.42
C MET A 140 -0.57 12.10 33.13
N SER A 141 -0.36 13.23 32.44
CA SER A 141 -0.90 14.50 32.90
C SER A 141 -2.43 14.45 32.88
N GLN A 142 -3.07 15.36 33.62
CA GLN A 142 -4.53 15.49 33.62
C GLN A 142 -5.05 15.78 32.20
N GLU A 143 -4.35 16.62 31.45
CA GLU A 143 -4.66 16.96 30.06
C GLU A 143 -4.57 15.73 29.14
N THR A 144 -3.48 14.96 29.18
CA THR A 144 -3.33 13.76 28.37
C THR A 144 -4.39 12.72 28.71
N SER A 145 -4.79 12.61 29.98
CA SER A 145 -5.86 11.70 30.41
C SER A 145 -7.22 12.07 29.79
N LEU A 146 -7.53 13.38 29.68
CA LEU A 146 -8.74 13.86 29.01
C LEU A 146 -8.70 13.57 27.50
N TYR A 147 -7.55 13.77 26.87
CA TYR A 147 -7.37 13.42 25.45
C TYR A 147 -7.52 11.91 25.20
N VAL A 148 -6.97 11.06 26.07
CA VAL A 148 -7.13 9.61 25.95
C VAL A 148 -8.60 9.21 26.16
N ALA A 149 -9.33 9.85 27.07
CA ALA A 149 -10.75 9.55 27.29
C ALA A 149 -11.63 9.83 26.06
N ARG A 150 -11.25 10.79 25.20
CA ARG A 150 -11.92 11.11 23.94
C ARG A 150 -11.95 9.93 22.96
N TYR A 151 -11.01 8.98 23.08
CA TYR A 151 -11.00 7.79 22.24
C TYR A 151 -12.13 6.80 22.52
N ASN A 152 -12.81 6.89 23.67
CA ASN A 152 -13.88 5.95 24.01
C ASN A 152 -14.99 5.90 22.96
N GLU A 153 -15.35 7.05 22.38
CA GLU A 153 -16.37 7.12 21.32
C GLU A 153 -15.92 6.39 20.05
N LEU A 154 -14.64 6.53 19.68
CA LEU A 154 -14.08 5.82 18.52
C LEU A 154 -13.91 4.33 18.78
N ILE A 155 -13.51 3.93 19.99
CA ILE A 155 -13.37 2.52 20.37
C ILE A 155 -14.73 1.83 20.32
N ASN A 156 -15.77 2.46 20.88
CA ASN A 156 -17.12 1.89 20.90
C ASN A 156 -17.71 1.74 19.49
N LYS A 157 -17.43 2.67 18.58
CA LYS A 157 -17.99 2.67 17.22
C LYS A 157 -17.17 1.83 16.23
N PHE A 158 -15.85 1.84 16.33
CA PHE A 158 -14.96 1.32 15.28
C PHE A 158 -13.98 0.22 15.72
N TRP A 159 -13.95 -0.16 17.00
CA TRP A 159 -13.20 -1.34 17.45
C TRP A 159 -14.11 -2.53 17.76
N PRO A 160 -13.69 -3.76 17.40
CA PRO A 160 -12.57 -4.08 16.52
C PRO A 160 -12.80 -3.52 15.11
N GLY A 161 -11.73 -3.12 14.42
CA GLY A 161 -11.88 -2.55 13.08
C GLY A 161 -10.67 -1.83 12.50
N PRO A 162 -10.87 -1.18 11.35
CA PRO A 162 -9.82 -0.57 10.55
C PRO A 162 -9.41 0.82 11.07
N LEU A 163 -9.40 1.01 12.39
CA LEU A 163 -9.02 2.26 13.04
C LEU A 163 -7.83 2.05 13.97
N THR A 164 -6.83 2.91 13.85
CA THR A 164 -5.63 2.94 14.69
C THR A 164 -5.60 4.26 15.46
N LEU A 165 -5.42 4.17 16.76
CA LEU A 165 -5.43 5.31 17.69
C LEU A 165 -4.02 5.51 18.24
N LEU A 166 -3.53 6.76 18.30
CA LEU A 166 -2.25 7.09 18.93
C LEU A 166 -2.41 7.22 20.44
N PHE A 167 -1.65 6.45 21.20
CA PHE A 167 -1.58 6.55 22.66
C PHE A 167 -0.18 6.96 23.10
N PRO A 168 -0.03 7.55 24.30
CA PRO A 168 1.29 7.73 24.90
C PRO A 168 1.98 6.37 25.05
N LYS A 169 3.27 6.33 24.76
CA LYS A 169 4.09 5.12 24.83
C LYS A 169 4.19 4.65 26.29
N PRO A 170 3.85 3.38 26.60
CA PRO A 170 4.06 2.82 27.93
C PRO A 170 5.57 2.68 28.23
N PRO A 171 6.05 3.10 29.42
CA PRO A 171 7.47 3.02 29.77
C PRO A 171 7.92 1.56 29.92
N ASN A 172 9.05 1.21 29.31
CA ASN A 172 9.71 -0.10 29.44
C ASN A 172 8.84 -1.33 29.09
N TYR A 173 7.74 -1.15 28.33
CA TYR A 173 6.86 -2.24 27.95
C TYR A 173 7.09 -2.70 26.51
N LEU A 174 7.28 -1.76 25.58
CA LEU A 174 7.50 -2.02 24.16
C LEU A 174 8.98 -1.95 23.81
N ALA A 175 9.40 -2.75 22.82
CA ALA A 175 10.70 -2.61 22.22
C ALA A 175 10.85 -1.21 21.57
N PRO A 176 12.01 -0.53 21.73
CA PRO A 176 12.20 0.84 21.25
C PRO A 176 12.01 0.99 19.73
N GLU A 177 12.28 -0.06 18.95
CA GLU A 177 12.10 -0.09 17.51
C GLU A 177 10.63 0.02 17.08
N VAL A 178 9.68 -0.31 17.97
CA VAL A 178 8.24 -0.20 17.69
C VAL A 178 7.85 1.26 17.46
N THR A 179 8.34 2.17 18.32
CA THR A 179 7.97 3.59 18.23
C THR A 179 9.00 4.43 17.48
N ALA A 180 10.11 3.84 17.05
CA ALA A 180 11.20 4.54 16.37
C ALA A 180 11.66 5.80 17.14
N GLY A 181 11.70 5.71 18.47
CA GLY A 181 12.09 6.83 19.35
C GLY A 181 10.97 7.81 19.70
N LEU A 182 9.77 7.68 19.14
CA LEU A 182 8.62 8.52 19.49
C LEU A 182 8.10 8.24 20.90
N ASP A 183 7.42 9.24 21.46
CA ASP A 183 6.72 9.16 22.76
C ASP A 183 5.28 8.65 22.63
N THR A 184 4.87 8.29 21.43
CA THR A 184 3.55 7.74 21.14
C THR A 184 3.66 6.39 20.42
N VAL A 185 2.58 5.61 20.51
CA VAL A 185 2.43 4.32 19.82
C VAL A 185 1.04 4.25 19.18
N GLY A 186 0.98 3.80 17.93
CA GLY A 186 -0.29 3.48 17.27
C GLY A 186 -0.78 2.10 17.71
N ILE A 187 -1.99 2.03 18.25
CA ILE A 187 -2.62 0.76 18.69
C ILE A 187 -3.86 0.50 17.86
N ARG A 188 -4.12 -0.78 17.56
CA ARG A 188 -5.31 -1.24 16.84
C ARG A 188 -5.81 -2.58 17.38
N MET A 189 -7.12 -2.72 17.47
CA MET A 189 -7.78 -4.02 17.63
C MET A 189 -8.37 -4.44 16.27
N PRO A 190 -7.78 -5.42 15.56
CA PRO A 190 -8.21 -5.76 14.20
C PRO A 190 -9.58 -6.44 14.19
N ASP A 191 -10.42 -6.14 13.19
CA ASP A 191 -11.68 -6.87 12.97
C ASP A 191 -11.51 -8.20 12.22
N SER A 192 -10.50 -8.96 12.62
CA SER A 192 -10.28 -10.32 12.14
C SER A 192 -10.25 -11.25 13.35
N ALA A 193 -11.26 -12.11 13.48
CA ALA A 193 -11.33 -13.09 14.56
C ALA A 193 -10.09 -14.02 14.56
N LEU A 194 -9.58 -14.35 13.39
CA LEU A 194 -8.30 -15.07 13.21
C LEU A 194 -7.14 -14.26 13.82
N ALA A 195 -7.01 -12.98 13.45
CA ALA A 195 -5.93 -12.12 13.96
C ALA A 195 -6.02 -11.93 15.48
N ARG A 196 -7.22 -11.65 16.03
CA ARG A 196 -7.42 -11.53 17.48
C ARG A 196 -7.07 -12.81 18.21
N THR A 197 -7.44 -13.96 17.65
CA THR A 197 -7.12 -15.28 18.22
C THR A 197 -5.62 -15.57 18.19
N LEU A 198 -4.94 -15.27 17.08
CA LEU A 198 -3.49 -15.33 16.99
C LEU A 198 -2.81 -14.47 18.07
N ILE A 199 -3.24 -13.22 18.22
CA ILE A 199 -2.69 -12.29 19.21
C ILE A 199 -2.94 -12.80 20.64
N LYS A 200 -4.17 -13.28 20.91
CA LYS A 200 -4.55 -13.80 22.23
C LYS A 200 -3.72 -15.03 22.61
N LEU A 201 -3.56 -15.99 21.69
CA LEU A 201 -2.75 -17.19 21.90
C LEU A 201 -1.25 -16.89 21.98
N SER A 202 -0.79 -15.81 21.33
CA SER A 202 0.60 -15.35 21.46
C SER A 202 0.88 -14.82 22.87
N GLY A 203 -0.14 -14.32 23.57
CA GLY A 203 -0.02 -13.80 24.93
C GLY A 203 0.74 -12.48 25.04
N VAL A 204 1.01 -11.83 23.91
CA VAL A 204 1.78 -10.58 23.80
C VAL A 204 1.16 -9.66 22.74
N PRO A 205 1.25 -8.32 22.88
CA PRO A 205 0.90 -7.42 21.79
C PRO A 205 1.80 -7.65 20.58
N VAL A 206 1.24 -7.51 19.37
CA VAL A 206 1.92 -7.86 18.12
C VAL A 206 2.20 -6.61 17.31
N ALA A 207 3.47 -6.24 17.15
CA ALA A 207 3.86 -5.17 16.23
C ALA A 207 3.76 -5.70 14.80
N ALA A 208 2.97 -5.07 13.95
CA ALA A 208 2.74 -5.56 12.59
C ALA A 208 2.52 -4.42 11.57
N PRO A 209 3.52 -4.12 10.70
CA PRO A 209 3.26 -3.38 9.46
C PRO A 209 2.65 -4.32 8.41
N SER A 210 2.33 -3.81 7.22
CA SER A 210 1.92 -4.65 6.08
C SER A 210 2.99 -5.70 5.71
N ALA A 211 2.61 -6.85 5.18
CA ALA A 211 3.50 -7.99 4.93
C ALA A 211 4.13 -8.05 3.52
N ASN A 212 4.50 -6.89 2.98
CA ASN A 212 5.18 -6.71 1.69
C ASN A 212 6.68 -6.47 1.88
N SER A 213 7.47 -6.62 0.82
CA SER A 213 8.79 -5.95 0.78
C SER A 213 8.59 -4.44 0.80
N SER A 214 9.56 -3.67 1.32
CA SER A 214 9.48 -2.20 1.33
C SER A 214 9.18 -1.65 -0.08
N THR A 215 8.52 -0.49 -0.15
CA THR A 215 8.01 0.21 -1.36
C THR A 215 6.91 -0.49 -2.18
N LYS A 216 6.83 -1.83 -2.21
CA LYS A 216 5.81 -2.56 -2.99
C LYS A 216 4.37 -2.30 -2.51
N PRO A 217 3.33 -2.53 -3.34
CA PRO A 217 1.91 -2.49 -2.90
C PRO A 217 1.65 -3.39 -1.68
N SER A 218 0.72 -3.02 -0.80
CA SER A 218 0.41 -3.85 0.36
C SER A 218 -0.22 -5.19 -0.05
N PRO A 219 0.00 -6.29 0.69
CA PRO A 219 -0.52 -7.60 0.34
C PRO A 219 -1.93 -7.81 0.90
N THR A 220 -2.88 -8.15 0.02
CA THR A 220 -4.26 -8.52 0.40
C THR A 220 -4.51 -10.03 0.37
N THR A 221 -3.51 -10.86 0.05
CA THR A 221 -3.62 -12.33 0.02
C THR A 221 -2.33 -12.97 0.51
N ALA A 222 -2.39 -14.22 0.98
CA ALA A 222 -1.21 -15.00 1.35
C ALA A 222 -0.23 -15.19 0.17
N LYS A 223 -0.75 -15.27 -1.06
CA LYS A 223 0.07 -15.35 -2.29
C LYS A 223 0.91 -14.09 -2.50
N HIS A 224 0.34 -12.90 -2.24
CA HIS A 224 1.09 -11.64 -2.28
C HIS A 224 2.22 -11.62 -1.25
N VAL A 225 1.96 -12.12 -0.04
CA VAL A 225 2.98 -12.25 1.01
C VAL A 225 4.09 -13.22 0.59
N PHE A 226 3.71 -14.41 0.12
CA PHE A 226 4.66 -15.43 -0.30
C PHE A 226 5.58 -14.92 -1.42
N HIS A 227 5.01 -14.24 -2.42
CA HIS A 227 5.78 -13.63 -3.49
C HIS A 227 6.86 -12.65 -2.98
N ASP A 228 6.55 -11.86 -1.95
CA ASP A 228 7.46 -10.82 -1.47
C ASP A 228 8.46 -11.30 -0.41
N LEU A 229 8.05 -12.26 0.43
CA LEU A 229 8.73 -12.61 1.68
C LEU A 229 9.15 -14.10 1.78
N ASN A 230 8.93 -14.91 0.74
CA ASN A 230 9.41 -16.30 0.74
C ASN A 230 10.92 -16.36 0.99
N GLY A 231 11.32 -17.20 1.94
CA GLY A 231 12.71 -17.35 2.42
C GLY A 231 13.18 -16.24 3.36
N LYS A 232 12.33 -15.27 3.72
CA LYS A 232 12.64 -14.20 4.68
C LYS A 232 11.88 -14.34 6.00
N ILE A 233 10.81 -15.14 6.02
CA ILE A 233 9.92 -15.36 7.16
C ILE A 233 9.60 -16.85 7.30
N GLN A 234 9.26 -17.29 8.51
CA GLN A 234 9.03 -18.72 8.76
C GLN A 234 7.61 -19.17 8.38
N TYR A 235 6.59 -18.36 8.72
CA TYR A 235 5.19 -18.75 8.57
C TYR A 235 4.33 -17.67 7.92
N ILE A 236 3.39 -18.13 7.10
CA ILE A 236 2.27 -17.34 6.57
C ILE A 236 0.99 -18.08 6.97
N LEU A 237 0.13 -17.47 7.79
CA LEU A 237 -1.23 -17.95 7.97
C LEU A 237 -2.06 -17.54 6.75
N ASP A 238 -2.59 -18.50 6.02
CA ASP A 238 -3.47 -18.25 4.87
C ASP A 238 -4.92 -18.44 5.27
N GLY A 239 -5.54 -17.32 5.66
CA GLY A 239 -6.97 -17.22 5.97
C GLY A 239 -7.79 -16.58 4.87
N GLY A 240 -7.31 -16.61 3.61
CA GLY A 240 -8.01 -16.02 2.47
C GLY A 240 -7.73 -14.52 2.25
N PRO A 241 -8.47 -13.87 1.33
CA PRO A 241 -8.26 -12.46 0.98
C PRO A 241 -8.73 -11.50 2.10
N CYS A 242 -8.15 -10.31 2.14
CA CYS A 242 -8.63 -9.20 2.98
C CYS A 242 -9.86 -8.53 2.35
N ASN A 243 -10.77 -8.02 3.18
CA ASN A 243 -12.06 -7.47 2.71
C ASN A 243 -11.95 -6.01 2.25
N ILE A 244 -11.20 -5.16 2.97
CA ILE A 244 -11.12 -3.71 2.67
C ILE A 244 -10.04 -3.42 1.63
N GLY A 245 -8.89 -4.10 1.72
CA GLY A 245 -7.76 -3.95 0.80
C GLY A 245 -6.96 -2.64 0.91
N LEU A 246 -7.31 -1.76 1.85
CA LEU A 246 -6.52 -0.59 2.25
C LEU A 246 -6.13 -0.70 3.73
N GLU A 247 -5.06 -0.02 4.14
CA GLU A 247 -4.67 0.02 5.56
C GLU A 247 -5.66 0.79 6.44
N SER A 248 -5.54 0.62 7.76
CA SER A 248 -6.35 1.33 8.75
C SER A 248 -6.19 2.85 8.68
N THR A 249 -7.26 3.57 9.02
CA THR A 249 -7.20 5.00 9.33
C THR A 249 -6.39 5.20 10.61
N VAL A 250 -5.50 6.18 10.65
CA VAL A 250 -4.68 6.50 11.83
C VAL A 250 -5.07 7.87 12.34
N VAL A 251 -5.47 7.96 13.62
CA VAL A 251 -5.87 9.21 14.27
C VAL A 251 -4.99 9.54 15.47
N ASP A 252 -4.79 10.84 15.64
CA ASP A 252 -4.10 11.47 16.75
C ASP A 252 -5.07 12.38 17.50
N GLY A 253 -5.64 11.83 18.57
CA GLY A 253 -6.49 12.52 19.54
C GLY A 253 -5.73 13.02 20.77
N LEU A 254 -4.39 12.96 20.80
CA LEU A 254 -3.55 13.45 21.92
C LEU A 254 -3.30 14.97 21.87
N ARG A 255 -4.17 15.68 21.16
CA ARG A 255 -4.08 17.11 20.89
C ARG A 255 -5.44 17.66 20.48
N ASP A 256 -5.53 18.98 20.48
CA ASP A 256 -6.72 19.72 20.08
C ASP A 256 -6.35 20.77 19.02
N PRO A 257 -6.98 20.79 17.83
CA PRO A 257 -7.94 19.80 17.33
C PRO A 257 -7.30 18.44 17.04
N PRO A 258 -8.06 17.32 17.05
CA PRO A 258 -7.55 16.01 16.64
C PRO A 258 -7.14 15.98 15.16
N LEU A 259 -6.24 15.06 14.81
CA LEU A 259 -5.75 14.89 13.44
C LEU A 259 -5.95 13.47 12.90
N ILE A 260 -6.29 13.34 11.63
CA ILE A 260 -6.08 12.10 10.86
C ILE A 260 -4.67 12.14 10.30
N LEU A 261 -3.81 11.21 10.70
CA LEU A 261 -2.43 11.08 10.22
C LEU A 261 -2.33 10.19 8.98
N ARG A 262 -3.32 9.33 8.74
CA ARG A 262 -3.42 8.51 7.52
C ARG A 262 -4.88 8.17 7.23
N PRO A 263 -5.39 8.44 6.02
CA PRO A 263 -6.71 7.97 5.62
C PRO A 263 -6.69 6.46 5.33
N GLY A 264 -7.77 5.77 5.66
CA GLY A 264 -7.89 4.31 5.56
C GLY A 264 -9.34 3.85 5.59
N GLY A 265 -9.59 2.69 6.18
CA GLY A 265 -10.92 2.05 6.20
C GLY A 265 -12.02 2.74 7.01
N VAL A 266 -11.74 3.84 7.72
CA VAL A 266 -12.74 4.70 8.38
C VAL A 266 -12.64 6.12 7.82
N SER A 267 -13.75 6.69 7.35
CA SER A 267 -13.75 8.02 6.72
C SER A 267 -13.61 9.14 7.75
N ILE A 268 -13.21 10.33 7.29
CA ILE A 268 -13.18 11.52 8.15
C ILE A 268 -14.59 11.92 8.60
N ASP A 269 -15.59 11.71 7.76
CA ASP A 269 -16.97 12.07 8.07
C ASP A 269 -17.54 11.16 9.16
N ASP A 270 -17.28 9.84 9.08
CA ASP A 270 -17.67 8.88 10.12
C ASP A 270 -17.04 9.22 11.49
N ILE A 271 -15.79 9.72 11.46
CA ILE A 271 -15.06 10.16 12.66
C ILE A 271 -15.69 11.44 13.23
N ARG A 272 -16.04 12.41 12.37
CA ARG A 272 -16.65 13.69 12.79
C ARG A 272 -18.02 13.53 13.45
N GLU A 273 -18.74 12.46 13.13
CA GLU A 273 -20.00 12.12 13.81
C GLU A 273 -19.82 11.73 15.28
N CYS A 274 -18.59 11.39 15.71
CA CYS A 274 -18.34 10.96 17.08
C CYS A 274 -18.20 12.16 18.03
N PRO A 275 -18.80 12.13 19.24
CA PRO A 275 -18.63 13.20 20.21
C PRO A 275 -17.16 13.50 20.52
N GLY A 276 -16.78 14.78 20.49
CA GLY A 276 -15.39 15.21 20.70
C GLY A 276 -14.47 15.09 19.47
N TRP A 277 -15.01 14.69 18.32
CA TRP A 277 -14.25 14.54 17.06
C TRP A 277 -14.77 15.42 15.91
N GLY A 278 -15.78 16.26 16.15
CA GLY A 278 -16.43 17.07 15.10
C GLY A 278 -15.51 18.06 14.38
N ASP A 279 -14.41 18.46 15.02
CA ASP A 279 -13.41 19.39 14.47
C ASP A 279 -12.13 18.69 13.96
N VAL A 280 -12.12 17.35 13.86
CA VAL A 280 -10.95 16.60 13.37
C VAL A 280 -10.50 17.11 12.01
N GLN A 281 -9.18 17.24 11.84
CA GLN A 281 -8.56 17.79 10.64
C GLN A 281 -7.69 16.76 9.92
N LYS A 282 -7.43 17.02 8.63
CA LYS A 282 -6.46 16.24 7.84
C LYS A 282 -5.04 16.64 8.28
N GLY A 283 -4.32 15.71 8.89
CA GLY A 283 -2.90 15.86 9.28
C GLY A 283 -1.93 15.15 8.34
N TYR A 284 -2.41 14.60 7.23
CA TYR A 284 -1.61 13.96 6.19
C TYR A 284 -1.49 14.84 4.95
N LYS A 285 -0.46 14.58 4.16
CA LYS A 285 -0.31 15.06 2.79
C LYS A 285 -0.42 13.88 1.82
N ASP A 286 -0.81 14.18 0.58
CA ASP A 286 -0.91 13.17 -0.48
C ASP A 286 0.44 12.82 -1.10
N GLU A 287 1.43 13.68 -0.93
CA GLU A 287 2.83 13.39 -1.19
C GLU A 287 3.50 12.72 0.02
N SER A 288 4.59 12.00 -0.26
CA SER A 288 5.46 11.49 0.80
C SER A 288 6.25 12.65 1.40
N GLU A 289 6.27 12.78 2.73
CA GLU A 289 6.96 13.89 3.39
C GLU A 289 8.47 13.88 3.06
N THR A 290 8.94 14.91 2.36
CA THR A 290 10.36 15.13 2.09
C THR A 290 10.99 15.92 3.24
N GLY A 291 11.82 15.28 4.06
CA GLY A 291 12.52 15.96 5.16
C GLY A 291 13.21 15.04 6.17
N GLY A 292 13.98 15.64 7.09
CA GLY A 292 14.77 14.93 8.11
C GLY A 292 13.99 14.49 9.36
N ALA A 293 12.76 14.96 9.57
CA ALA A 293 11.95 14.56 10.72
C ALA A 293 11.47 13.10 10.61
N ALA A 294 11.32 12.42 11.75
CA ALA A 294 10.79 11.06 11.81
C ALA A 294 9.25 11.08 11.63
N PRO A 295 8.66 10.15 10.84
CA PRO A 295 7.22 10.11 10.62
C PRO A 295 6.47 9.73 11.91
N ARG A 296 5.40 10.46 12.23
CA ARG A 296 4.57 10.20 13.44
C ARG A 296 3.73 8.92 13.33
N ALA A 297 3.46 8.46 12.11
CA ALA A 297 2.70 7.26 11.82
C ALA A 297 3.22 6.57 10.54
N PRO A 298 2.97 5.26 10.37
CA PRO A 298 3.38 4.56 9.16
C PRO A 298 2.68 5.11 7.91
N GLY A 299 3.43 5.27 6.82
CA GLY A 299 2.89 5.67 5.52
C GLY A 299 2.99 7.16 5.19
N MET A 300 3.73 7.95 5.98
CA MET A 300 3.86 9.40 5.80
C MET A 300 5.07 9.84 4.95
N LYS A 301 6.25 9.26 5.16
CA LYS A 301 7.55 9.79 4.65
C LYS A 301 8.09 9.15 3.38
N TYR A 302 7.87 7.85 3.17
CA TYR A 302 8.53 7.10 2.10
C TYR A 302 7.61 6.86 0.92
N LYS A 303 8.18 6.73 -0.29
CA LYS A 303 7.43 6.25 -1.47
C LYS A 303 6.87 4.87 -1.15
N HIS A 304 5.55 4.78 -1.08
CA HIS A 304 4.81 3.59 -0.70
C HIS A 304 3.90 3.19 -1.85
N TYR A 305 3.67 1.88 -1.97
CA TYR A 305 2.69 1.29 -2.88
C TYR A 305 3.04 1.38 -4.37
N SER A 306 4.31 1.61 -4.69
CA SER A 306 4.74 1.78 -6.07
C SER A 306 5.05 0.42 -6.69
N PRO A 307 4.35 0.03 -7.77
CA PRO A 307 4.78 -1.06 -8.63
C PRO A 307 6.11 -0.69 -9.33
N ASN A 308 6.71 -1.65 -10.03
CA ASN A 308 7.88 -1.42 -10.88
C ASN A 308 7.54 -0.51 -12.06
N ALA A 309 6.31 -0.61 -12.57
CA ALA A 309 5.80 0.18 -13.67
C ALA A 309 5.67 1.68 -13.32
N THR A 310 5.74 2.54 -14.35
CA THR A 310 5.44 3.97 -14.19
C THR A 310 3.94 4.15 -14.01
N VAL A 311 3.51 4.57 -12.82
CA VAL A 311 2.09 4.86 -12.54
C VAL A 311 1.75 6.30 -12.88
N ILE A 312 0.72 6.48 -13.69
CA ILE A 312 0.13 7.77 -14.06
C ILE A 312 -1.28 7.80 -13.50
N LEU A 313 -1.48 8.67 -12.50
CA LEU A 313 -2.81 8.95 -11.98
C LEU A 313 -3.46 10.03 -12.84
N CYS A 314 -4.61 9.72 -13.43
CA CYS A 314 -5.45 10.71 -14.07
C CYS A 314 -6.47 11.20 -13.05
N GLU A 315 -6.35 12.45 -12.61
CA GLU A 315 -7.30 13.05 -11.69
C GLU A 315 -8.73 13.02 -12.26
N ASN A 316 -9.73 13.07 -11.38
CA ASN A 316 -11.13 12.91 -11.76
C ASN A 316 -11.51 13.81 -12.95
N GLY A 317 -12.24 13.24 -13.91
CA GLY A 317 -12.66 13.92 -15.13
C GLY A 317 -11.61 13.97 -16.26
N PHE A 318 -10.38 13.52 -16.03
CA PHE A 318 -9.37 13.40 -17.08
C PHE A 318 -9.36 12.00 -17.71
N THR A 319 -9.40 11.93 -19.05
CA THR A 319 -9.25 10.67 -19.80
C THR A 319 -8.01 10.73 -20.70
N PRO A 320 -7.04 9.82 -20.55
CA PRO A 320 -5.87 9.78 -21.41
C PRO A 320 -6.25 9.37 -22.84
N THR A 321 -5.61 10.03 -23.81
CA THR A 321 -5.70 9.70 -25.22
C THR A 321 -4.45 8.92 -25.62
N PRO A 322 -4.47 8.18 -26.75
CA PRO A 322 -3.25 7.53 -27.24
C PRO A 322 -2.09 8.53 -27.36
N GLN A 323 -2.33 9.74 -27.86
CA GLN A 323 -1.30 10.77 -28.03
C GLN A 323 -0.77 11.36 -26.72
N SER A 324 -1.50 11.25 -25.60
CA SER A 324 -1.03 11.77 -24.32
C SER A 324 -0.06 10.82 -23.61
N THR A 325 -0.10 9.51 -23.93
CA THR A 325 0.64 8.40 -23.31
C THR A 325 2.18 8.55 -23.37
N PRO A 326 2.91 8.46 -22.23
CA PRO A 326 4.38 8.45 -22.26
C PRO A 326 4.87 7.19 -22.97
N GLY A 327 5.97 7.28 -23.71
CA GLY A 327 6.41 6.20 -24.60
C GLY A 327 5.85 6.32 -26.02
N MET A 328 4.60 6.79 -26.20
CA MET A 328 4.06 7.05 -27.54
C MET A 328 4.65 8.32 -28.18
N LYS A 329 5.13 9.28 -27.37
CA LYS A 329 5.84 10.49 -27.85
C LYS A 329 7.32 10.29 -28.23
N PHE A 330 7.94 9.15 -27.90
CA PHE A 330 9.37 8.93 -28.21
C PHE A 330 9.67 8.79 -29.71
N LEU A 331 8.66 8.61 -30.56
CA LEU A 331 8.83 8.61 -32.02
C LEU A 331 8.92 10.01 -32.64
N ASN A 332 8.54 11.08 -31.91
CA ASN A 332 8.61 12.45 -32.42
C ASN A 332 9.88 13.22 -32.03
N LEU A 333 10.84 12.57 -31.35
CA LEU A 333 12.09 13.21 -30.91
C LEU A 333 13.39 12.55 -31.41
N ASP A 334 13.36 11.82 -32.54
CA ASP A 334 14.59 11.35 -33.20
C ASP A 334 14.93 12.08 -34.51
N ARG A 335 14.16 13.12 -34.88
CA ARG A 335 14.44 13.95 -36.07
C ARG A 335 15.42 15.11 -35.80
N ARG A 336 16.39 14.95 -34.90
CA ARG A 336 17.44 15.96 -34.63
C ARG A 336 18.87 15.44 -34.43
N LEU A 337 19.20 14.25 -34.92
CA LEU A 337 20.61 13.84 -35.08
C LEU A 337 20.88 13.27 -36.48
N ARG A 338 20.77 14.14 -37.50
CA ARG A 338 21.52 13.96 -38.76
C ARG A 338 22.03 15.31 -39.26
N THR A 339 22.98 15.89 -38.54
CA THR A 339 23.94 16.80 -39.16
C THR A 339 25.15 15.97 -39.61
N HIS A 340 25.31 15.93 -40.94
CA HIS A 340 26.52 15.62 -41.71
C HIS A 340 26.92 14.14 -41.83
N THR A 341 26.60 13.55 -42.98
CA THR A 341 27.55 13.28 -44.08
C THR A 341 26.76 12.89 -45.34
N GLY A 342 27.23 13.34 -46.51
CA GLY A 342 26.46 13.39 -47.75
C GLY A 342 26.42 12.10 -48.60
N GLN A 343 25.87 12.30 -49.80
CA GLN A 343 25.79 11.45 -51.01
C GLN A 343 24.52 10.61 -51.25
N LYS A 344 23.66 11.22 -52.07
CA LYS A 344 22.90 10.79 -53.27
C LYS A 344 22.57 9.29 -53.54
N SER A 345 21.30 9.18 -53.95
CA SER A 345 20.67 8.39 -55.04
C SER A 345 20.33 6.92 -54.84
N GLY A 346 19.05 6.60 -55.07
CA GLY A 346 18.53 5.26 -55.33
C GLY A 346 17.19 5.01 -54.63
N GLU A 347 16.10 5.08 -55.39
CA GLU A 347 14.75 4.71 -54.96
C GLU A 347 14.71 3.26 -54.44
N THR A 348 14.23 3.06 -53.22
CA THR A 348 13.12 2.16 -52.86
C THR A 348 12.76 2.55 -51.42
N GLU A 349 11.65 3.27 -51.22
CA GLU A 349 11.11 3.45 -49.86
C GLU A 349 10.59 2.09 -49.39
N ILE A 350 11.45 1.37 -48.67
CA ILE A 350 11.05 0.23 -47.85
C ILE A 350 10.15 0.82 -46.77
N VAL A 351 8.84 0.61 -46.92
CA VAL A 351 7.84 0.82 -45.87
C VAL A 351 8.37 0.15 -44.60
N PRO A 352 8.42 0.83 -43.44
CA PRO A 352 9.02 0.25 -42.24
C PRO A 352 8.30 -1.05 -41.88
N GLU A 353 9.06 -2.14 -41.80
CA GLU A 353 8.65 -3.39 -41.18
C GLU A 353 8.26 -3.12 -39.73
N SER A 354 6.98 -2.92 -39.47
CA SER A 354 6.34 -2.87 -38.14
C SER A 354 6.80 -1.72 -37.20
N PRO A 355 5.89 -1.02 -36.53
CA PRO A 355 6.26 0.04 -35.59
C PRO A 355 7.05 -0.53 -34.40
N PRO A 356 8.08 0.18 -33.92
CA PRO A 356 9.10 -0.35 -33.00
C PRO A 356 8.66 -0.46 -31.53
N THR A 357 7.41 -0.16 -31.20
CA THR A 357 6.95 -0.11 -29.81
C THR A 357 6.29 -1.44 -29.40
N ASN A 358 6.91 -2.13 -28.43
CA ASN A 358 6.27 -3.19 -27.64
C ASN A 358 6.01 -2.64 -26.23
N LEU A 359 5.23 -1.54 -26.13
CA LEU A 359 4.89 -0.96 -24.83
C LEU A 359 3.73 -1.76 -24.22
N ASN A 360 3.94 -2.25 -23.00
CA ASN A 360 2.91 -2.90 -22.19
C ASN A 360 2.22 -1.83 -21.33
N VAL A 361 0.94 -1.60 -21.59
CA VAL A 361 0.12 -0.57 -20.95
C VAL A 361 -0.91 -1.21 -20.02
N GLY A 362 -0.87 -0.86 -18.75
CA GLY A 362 -1.89 -1.20 -17.77
C GLY A 362 -2.94 -0.11 -17.68
N ILE A 363 -4.21 -0.49 -17.57
CA ILE A 363 -5.33 0.42 -17.37
C ILE A 363 -6.12 -0.06 -16.15
N LEU A 364 -6.17 0.77 -15.11
CA LEU A 364 -7.00 0.57 -13.93
C LEU A 364 -8.19 1.53 -14.00
N ARG A 365 -9.34 0.98 -14.42
CA ARG A 365 -10.56 1.77 -14.62
C ARG A 365 -11.58 1.54 -13.52
N THR A 366 -12.31 2.59 -13.23
CA THR A 366 -13.38 2.68 -12.24
C THR A 366 -14.71 2.96 -12.96
N LYS A 367 -15.31 4.13 -12.79
CA LYS A 367 -16.70 4.41 -13.16
C LYS A 367 -16.86 4.98 -14.57
N HIS A 368 -15.95 5.84 -15.03
CA HIS A 368 -16.15 6.68 -16.21
C HIS A 368 -15.36 6.19 -17.42
N TRP A 369 -14.22 5.52 -17.24
CA TRP A 369 -13.46 5.03 -18.38
C TRP A 369 -14.10 3.79 -19.00
N ASP A 370 -14.28 3.87 -20.31
CA ASP A 370 -14.58 2.73 -21.15
C ASP A 370 -13.43 1.72 -21.11
N LYS A 371 -13.76 0.48 -21.47
CA LYS A 371 -12.78 -0.59 -21.65
C LYS A 371 -11.71 -0.13 -22.64
N TRP A 372 -10.44 -0.34 -22.29
CA TRP A 372 -9.28 0.10 -23.08
C TRP A 372 -9.28 1.61 -23.36
N LEU A 373 -9.88 2.42 -22.48
CA LEU A 373 -10.03 3.88 -22.63
C LEU A 373 -10.80 4.30 -23.89
N GLY A 374 -11.58 3.39 -24.49
CA GLY A 374 -12.23 3.63 -25.77
C GLY A 374 -11.27 3.71 -26.96
N TRP A 375 -9.99 3.38 -26.78
CA TRP A 375 -8.95 3.45 -27.81
C TRP A 375 -9.24 2.56 -29.03
N GLU A 376 -10.19 1.62 -28.95
CA GLU A 376 -10.66 0.91 -30.15
C GLU A 376 -11.24 1.82 -31.26
N ARG A 377 -11.56 3.09 -30.97
CA ARG A 377 -12.16 4.05 -31.90
C ARG A 377 -11.33 5.34 -31.91
N ASN A 378 -10.91 5.83 -33.09
CA ASN A 378 -10.27 7.15 -33.17
C ASN A 378 -11.32 8.29 -33.24
N SER A 379 -10.89 9.53 -33.09
CA SER A 379 -11.75 10.74 -33.08
C SER A 379 -12.40 11.07 -34.43
N SER A 380 -11.97 10.42 -35.52
CA SER A 380 -12.55 10.54 -36.87
C SER A 380 -13.50 9.39 -37.25
N GLY A 381 -13.69 8.40 -36.37
CA GLY A 381 -14.53 7.22 -36.63
C GLY A 381 -13.87 6.12 -37.46
N GLU A 382 -12.59 6.23 -37.79
CA GLU A 382 -11.80 5.15 -38.39
C GLU A 382 -11.26 4.21 -37.29
N SER A 383 -11.48 2.91 -37.44
CA SER A 383 -11.16 1.94 -36.39
C SER A 383 -9.64 1.77 -36.21
N MET A 384 -9.13 1.97 -35.00
CA MET A 384 -7.84 1.37 -34.62
C MET A 384 -7.97 -0.14 -34.83
N LYS A 385 -7.01 -0.77 -35.52
CA LYS A 385 -7.10 -2.22 -35.77
C LYS A 385 -6.73 -2.94 -34.48
N VAL A 386 -7.73 -3.55 -33.82
CA VAL A 386 -7.49 -4.55 -32.78
C VAL A 386 -6.95 -5.80 -33.47
N LEU A 387 -5.65 -6.06 -33.32
CA LEU A 387 -4.99 -7.15 -34.02
C LEU A 387 -5.37 -8.50 -33.39
N GLU A 388 -5.43 -8.55 -32.06
CA GLU A 388 -5.76 -9.75 -31.30
C GLU A 388 -6.51 -9.38 -30.02
N PRO A 389 -7.85 -9.55 -29.99
CA PRO A 389 -8.59 -9.54 -28.73
C PRO A 389 -8.39 -10.89 -28.03
N CYS A 390 -7.73 -10.92 -26.87
CA CYS A 390 -7.76 -12.11 -26.03
C CYS A 390 -9.03 -12.13 -25.17
N LYS A 391 -9.55 -13.33 -24.92
CA LYS A 391 -10.78 -13.56 -24.14
C LYS A 391 -10.61 -13.04 -22.70
N LYS A 392 -11.74 -12.72 -22.04
CA LYS A 392 -11.79 -12.50 -20.59
C LYS A 392 -10.97 -13.59 -19.90
N GLU A 393 -9.89 -13.19 -19.23
CA GLU A 393 -9.06 -14.09 -18.46
C GLU A 393 -9.27 -13.72 -17.00
N THR A 394 -9.71 -14.70 -16.22
CA THR A 394 -9.75 -14.56 -14.77
C THR A 394 -8.36 -14.88 -14.25
N ALA A 395 -7.67 -13.93 -13.62
CA ALA A 395 -6.60 -14.35 -12.70
C ALA A 395 -7.34 -15.00 -11.55
N ILE A 396 -7.15 -16.30 -11.38
CA ILE A 396 -7.55 -16.98 -10.16
C ILE A 396 -6.61 -16.46 -9.05
N THR A 397 -6.95 -15.30 -8.50
CA THR A 397 -6.79 -15.07 -7.08
C THR A 397 -7.90 -15.87 -6.42
N SER A 398 -7.56 -16.77 -5.48
CA SER A 398 -8.56 -17.55 -4.74
C SER A 398 -9.36 -16.63 -3.80
N SER A 399 -10.19 -15.75 -4.36
CA SER A 399 -10.74 -14.58 -3.71
C SER A 399 -12.19 -14.33 -4.08
N PHE A 400 -12.94 -13.75 -3.13
CA PHE A 400 -14.23 -13.10 -3.35
C PHE A 400 -14.17 -11.83 -4.22
N ALA A 401 -12.99 -11.44 -4.71
CA ALA A 401 -12.80 -10.45 -5.77
C ALA A 401 -11.93 -11.06 -6.88
N GLU A 402 -12.54 -11.86 -7.75
CA GLU A 402 -11.91 -12.19 -9.03
C GLU A 402 -11.60 -10.88 -9.74
N LEU A 403 -10.30 -10.54 -9.87
CA LEU A 403 -9.89 -9.44 -10.73
C LEU A 403 -10.10 -9.90 -12.16
N GLU A 404 -11.26 -9.56 -12.73
CA GLU A 404 -11.49 -9.66 -14.15
C GLU A 404 -10.60 -8.64 -14.85
N TYR A 405 -9.70 -9.14 -15.69
CA TYR A 405 -8.97 -8.30 -16.63
C TYR A 405 -9.20 -8.76 -18.06
N SER A 406 -8.83 -7.89 -18.98
CA SER A 406 -8.82 -8.20 -20.39
C SER A 406 -7.51 -7.73 -21.01
N THR A 407 -7.02 -8.46 -21.98
CA THR A 407 -5.84 -8.08 -22.75
C THR A 407 -6.20 -7.82 -24.20
N ALA A 408 -5.48 -6.89 -24.82
CA ALA A 408 -5.64 -6.58 -26.23
C ALA A 408 -4.31 -6.10 -26.82
N LYS A 409 -4.06 -6.43 -28.08
CA LYS A 409 -2.99 -5.81 -28.86
C LYS A 409 -3.58 -4.73 -29.77
N LEU A 410 -3.33 -3.47 -29.44
CA LEU A 410 -3.82 -2.32 -30.20
C LEU A 410 -2.75 -1.83 -31.16
N PHE A 411 -3.17 -1.47 -32.36
CA PHE A 411 -2.29 -1.06 -33.44
C PHE A 411 -2.88 0.12 -34.20
N ASN A 412 -2.06 1.15 -34.37
CA ASN A 412 -2.38 2.30 -35.21
C ASN A 412 -1.39 2.39 -36.38
N CYS A 413 -1.93 2.58 -37.58
CA CYS A 413 -1.18 2.89 -38.79
C CYS A 413 -1.50 4.32 -39.21
N ASP A 414 -0.66 5.27 -38.82
CA ASP A 414 -0.80 6.68 -39.22
C ASP A 414 0.57 7.24 -39.64
N GLY A 415 1.16 6.63 -40.67
CA GLY A 415 2.48 7.03 -41.19
C GLY A 415 3.55 7.05 -40.10
N ALA A 416 4.14 8.23 -39.87
CA ALA A 416 5.20 8.44 -38.89
C ALA A 416 4.77 8.24 -37.41
N ASP A 417 3.46 8.26 -37.12
CA ASP A 417 2.89 8.10 -35.78
C ASP A 417 2.30 6.69 -35.55
N SER A 418 2.76 5.70 -36.33
CA SER A 418 2.34 4.30 -36.17
C SER A 418 2.87 3.69 -34.87
N PHE A 419 2.04 2.92 -34.15
CA PHE A 419 2.42 2.28 -32.89
C PHE A 419 1.73 0.93 -32.69
N CYS A 420 2.35 0.07 -31.88
CA CYS A 420 1.76 -1.15 -31.35
C CYS A 420 1.85 -1.13 -29.82
N ILE A 421 0.78 -1.53 -29.13
CA ILE A 421 0.79 -1.64 -27.67
C ILE A 421 0.06 -2.90 -27.23
N GLN A 422 0.52 -3.49 -26.15
CA GLN A 422 -0.20 -4.55 -25.45
C GLN A 422 -0.88 -3.94 -24.23
N VAL A 423 -2.20 -4.08 -24.14
CA VAL A 423 -3.01 -3.51 -23.07
C VAL A 423 -3.39 -4.60 -22.08
N VAL A 424 -3.32 -4.29 -20.79
CA VAL A 424 -3.90 -5.04 -19.69
C VAL A 424 -4.91 -4.11 -19.00
N ASP A 425 -6.20 -4.39 -19.13
CA ASP A 425 -7.28 -3.58 -18.57
C ASP A 425 -7.94 -4.31 -17.41
N VAL A 426 -7.99 -3.65 -16.25
CA VAL A 426 -8.61 -4.14 -15.01
C VAL A 426 -9.71 -3.17 -14.61
N HIS A 427 -10.92 -3.70 -14.40
CA HIS A 427 -12.02 -2.92 -13.85
C HIS A 427 -12.11 -3.12 -12.34
N LEU A 428 -11.82 -2.07 -11.57
CA LEU A 428 -11.82 -2.11 -10.11
C LEU A 428 -13.23 -2.06 -9.48
N GLY A 429 -14.27 -1.87 -10.29
CA GLY A 429 -15.64 -1.64 -9.83
C GLY A 429 -16.04 -0.16 -9.87
N ARG A 430 -17.28 0.11 -9.47
CA ARG A 430 -17.91 1.45 -9.55
C ARG A 430 -18.08 2.14 -8.19
N ASN A 431 -18.05 1.38 -7.10
CA ASN A 431 -18.15 1.92 -5.74
C ASN A 431 -16.76 1.97 -5.11
N THR A 432 -16.61 2.79 -4.08
CA THR A 432 -15.31 3.08 -3.46
C THR A 432 -14.75 1.86 -2.72
N GLU A 433 -15.61 0.98 -2.21
CA GLU A 433 -15.23 -0.26 -1.52
C GLU A 433 -14.62 -1.30 -2.46
N ALA A 434 -15.21 -1.51 -3.64
CA ALA A 434 -14.65 -2.40 -4.66
C ALA A 434 -13.30 -1.86 -5.16
N ILE A 435 -13.21 -0.54 -5.36
CA ILE A 435 -11.97 0.10 -5.80
C ILE A 435 -10.88 -0.05 -4.74
N ALA A 436 -11.21 0.19 -3.47
CA ALA A 436 -10.31 0.01 -2.33
C ALA A 436 -9.78 -1.43 -2.24
N SER A 437 -10.67 -2.41 -2.33
CA SER A 437 -10.31 -3.83 -2.23
C SER A 437 -9.48 -4.33 -3.41
N GLY A 438 -9.72 -3.79 -4.61
CA GLY A 438 -9.04 -4.16 -5.85
C GLY A 438 -7.71 -3.47 -6.11
N LEU A 439 -7.50 -2.24 -5.62
CA LEU A 439 -6.38 -1.36 -6.03
C LEU A 439 -5.00 -2.03 -5.91
N PHE A 440 -4.62 -2.52 -4.73
CA PHE A 440 -3.29 -3.14 -4.55
C PHE A 440 -3.14 -4.46 -5.29
N ALA A 441 -4.21 -5.25 -5.37
CA ALA A 441 -4.18 -6.51 -6.10
C ALA A 441 -4.00 -6.27 -7.60
N ALA A 442 -4.64 -5.24 -8.15
CA ALA A 442 -4.47 -4.83 -9.54
C ALA A 442 -3.06 -4.30 -9.82
N LEU A 443 -2.51 -3.42 -8.97
CA LEU A 443 -1.12 -2.95 -9.11
C LEU A 443 -0.11 -4.11 -9.09
N ARG A 444 -0.34 -5.14 -8.26
CA ARG A 444 0.48 -6.35 -8.24
C ARG A 444 0.32 -7.23 -9.47
N GLU A 445 -0.88 -7.33 -10.02
CA GLU A 445 -1.11 -8.07 -11.27
C GLU A 445 -0.43 -7.35 -12.45
N MET A 446 -0.37 -6.01 -12.45
CA MET A 446 0.41 -5.25 -13.45
C MET A 446 1.91 -5.54 -13.36
N ASP A 447 2.49 -5.60 -12.16
CA ASP A 447 3.89 -6.00 -11.95
C ASP A 447 4.16 -7.42 -12.48
N LYS A 448 3.25 -8.35 -12.19
CA LYS A 448 3.37 -9.75 -12.64
C LYS A 448 3.31 -9.88 -14.17
N ARG A 449 2.65 -8.94 -14.84
CA ARG A 449 2.48 -8.89 -16.29
C ARG A 449 3.53 -8.03 -17.00
N ASP A 450 4.54 -7.55 -16.26
CA ASP A 450 5.63 -6.73 -16.79
C ASP A 450 5.13 -5.54 -17.60
N VAL A 451 4.14 -4.85 -17.04
CA VAL A 451 3.59 -3.61 -17.59
C VAL A 451 4.60 -2.48 -17.41
N ASP A 452 4.83 -1.68 -18.45
CA ASP A 452 5.77 -0.56 -18.44
C ASP A 452 5.14 0.70 -17.80
N VAL A 453 3.87 0.96 -18.15
CA VAL A 453 3.12 2.16 -17.73
C VAL A 453 1.70 1.77 -17.31
N ILE A 454 1.24 2.26 -16.16
CA ILE A 454 -0.10 2.02 -15.63
C ILE A 454 -0.88 3.35 -15.57
N PHE A 455 -1.99 3.44 -16.28
CA PHE A 455 -2.97 4.50 -16.12
C PHE A 455 -3.97 4.12 -15.03
N VAL A 456 -4.21 5.05 -14.11
CA VAL A 456 -5.18 4.87 -13.02
C VAL A 456 -6.25 5.94 -13.11
N GLU A 457 -7.51 5.53 -13.20
CA GLU A 457 -8.65 6.43 -13.16
C GLU A 457 -8.85 6.96 -11.73
N GLY A 458 -8.69 8.26 -11.54
CA GLY A 458 -9.01 8.95 -10.31
C GLY A 458 -10.51 8.99 -10.05
N ILE A 459 -10.87 9.10 -8.76
CA ILE A 459 -12.26 9.17 -8.30
C ILE A 459 -12.53 10.45 -7.53
N GLU A 460 -13.80 10.80 -7.39
CA GLU A 460 -14.28 11.91 -6.56
C GLU A 460 -14.01 11.64 -5.07
N GLU A 461 -13.34 12.57 -4.40
CA GLU A 461 -13.00 12.44 -2.97
C GLU A 461 -14.12 12.87 -2.02
N ASP A 462 -15.04 13.71 -2.48
CA ASP A 462 -16.21 14.19 -1.76
C ASP A 462 -17.38 13.21 -1.77
N GLY A 463 -17.26 12.10 -2.50
CA GLY A 463 -18.26 11.02 -2.56
C GLY A 463 -18.44 10.20 -1.26
N GLY A 464 -17.75 10.57 -0.17
CA GLY A 464 -17.83 9.91 1.14
C GLY A 464 -17.08 8.58 1.23
N GLY A 465 -17.04 7.99 2.43
CA GLY A 465 -16.44 6.69 2.69
C GLY A 465 -14.92 6.65 2.52
N VAL A 466 -14.40 5.60 1.87
CA VAL A 466 -12.96 5.34 1.74
C VAL A 466 -12.29 6.01 0.53
N ALA A 467 -13.00 6.89 -0.19
CA ALA A 467 -12.51 7.54 -1.41
C ALA A 467 -11.18 8.30 -1.20
N ALA A 468 -11.10 9.09 -0.12
CA ALA A 468 -9.88 9.79 0.26
C ALA A 468 -8.69 8.84 0.52
N ALA A 469 -8.97 7.63 1.05
CA ALA A 469 -7.93 6.63 1.25
C ALA A 469 -7.43 6.05 -0.09
N VAL A 470 -8.35 5.72 -1.00
CA VAL A 470 -8.02 5.27 -2.37
C VAL A 470 -7.15 6.30 -3.08
N MET A 471 -7.59 7.56 -3.12
CA MET A 471 -6.85 8.63 -3.80
C MET A 471 -5.50 8.89 -3.14
N ASN A 472 -5.41 8.86 -1.80
CA ASN A 472 -4.13 8.96 -1.11
C ASN A 472 -3.15 7.83 -1.51
N ARG A 473 -3.64 6.58 -1.68
CA ARG A 473 -2.78 5.48 -2.14
C ARG A 473 -2.40 5.60 -3.60
N ALA A 474 -3.35 5.98 -4.47
CA ALA A 474 -3.11 6.18 -5.88
C ALA A 474 -2.08 7.30 -6.12
N ARG A 475 -2.22 8.44 -5.43
CA ARG A 475 -1.27 9.57 -5.51
C ARG A 475 0.12 9.26 -4.99
N LYS A 476 0.24 8.38 -4.00
CA LYS A 476 1.55 7.90 -3.47
C LYS A 476 2.20 6.86 -4.38
N ALA A 477 1.40 6.05 -5.06
CA ALA A 477 1.88 5.10 -6.05
C ALA A 477 2.32 5.82 -7.35
N ALA A 478 1.61 6.89 -7.71
CA ALA A 478 1.82 7.68 -8.92
C ALA A 478 3.23 8.26 -9.01
N SER A 479 3.84 8.10 -10.18
CA SER A 479 5.06 8.82 -10.57
C SER A 479 4.72 10.10 -11.33
N GLU A 480 3.57 10.13 -12.01
CA GLU A 480 2.99 11.33 -12.62
C GLU A 480 1.51 11.49 -12.27
N ARG A 481 1.07 12.73 -12.17
CA ARG A 481 -0.35 13.10 -12.03
C ARG A 481 -0.77 13.97 -13.19
N TRP A 482 -1.88 13.62 -13.81
CA TRP A 482 -2.43 14.29 -14.98
C TRP A 482 -3.83 14.80 -14.68
N GLY A 483 -4.09 16.05 -15.02
CA GLY A 483 -5.39 16.67 -14.89
C GLY A 483 -5.60 17.76 -15.92
N GLN A 484 -6.77 18.40 -15.87
CA GLN A 484 -7.12 19.51 -16.73
C GLN A 484 -7.04 20.81 -15.92
N SER A 485 -6.31 21.80 -16.41
CA SER A 485 -6.30 23.17 -15.87
C SER A 485 -6.76 24.16 -16.93
N ASP A 486 -7.04 25.40 -16.51
CA ASP A 486 -7.42 26.50 -17.40
C ASP A 486 -6.36 26.79 -18.49
N ASP A 487 -5.10 26.38 -18.28
CA ASP A 487 -3.96 26.54 -19.21
C ASP A 487 -3.64 25.28 -20.06
N GLY A 488 -4.44 24.21 -19.96
CA GLY A 488 -4.29 22.96 -20.74
C GLY A 488 -4.06 21.69 -19.91
N ILE A 489 -3.39 20.67 -20.51
CA ILE A 489 -3.03 19.44 -19.81
C ILE A 489 -1.90 19.75 -18.82
N THR A 490 -2.20 19.68 -17.52
CA THR A 490 -1.17 19.78 -16.49
C THR A 490 -0.53 18.41 -16.32
N LYS A 491 0.62 18.23 -16.96
CA LYS A 491 1.58 17.18 -16.59
C LYS A 491 2.37 17.74 -15.43
N HIS A 492 2.30 17.11 -14.25
CA HIS A 492 2.86 17.57 -12.98
C HIS A 492 1.91 18.45 -12.16
N ILE A 493 0.87 17.83 -11.61
CA ILE A 493 0.32 18.30 -10.34
C ILE A 493 1.28 17.79 -9.26
N HIS A 494 2.10 18.68 -8.69
CA HIS A 494 2.86 18.39 -7.47
C HIS A 494 1.88 18.16 -6.33
#